data_AF-A0AAU5NAS2-F1
#
_entry.id   AF-A0AAU5NAS2-F1
#
_cell.length_a   1.000
_cell.length_b   1.000
_cell.length_c   1.000
_cell.angle_alpha   90.00
_cell.angle_beta   90.00
_cell.angle_gamma   90.00
#
_symmetry.space_group_name_H-M   'P 1'
#
loop_
_entity.id
_entity.type
_entity.pdbx_description
1 polymer ?
#
loop_
_entity_poly.entity_id
_entity_poly.type
_entity_poly.pdbx_seq_one_letter_code
_entity_poly.pdbx_strand_id
1 'polypeptide(L)'
;MNKERDVGRRRQRPLRWLLFSTLSCAATLLTWLRGALAGGLDVGETCALYKGQPFDSDYRAGHLRESTQWFPLHNMCNASYDLVPAWINPTVAFLTLATAAGLLMTAWVTGARLRAHLLDRRGTSTDGTGAGTGAARV
;
A
#
# COMPACT_ATOMS: atom_id res chain seq x y z
N MET A 1 37.17 -7.91 -4.51
CA MET A 1 36.13 -7.21 -5.29
C MET A 1 34.70 -7.78 -5.19
N ASN A 2 34.45 -8.99 -4.65
CA ASN A 2 33.08 -9.54 -4.60
C ASN A 2 32.26 -9.13 -3.36
N LYS A 3 32.91 -8.85 -2.22
CA LYS A 3 32.24 -8.59 -0.93
C LYS A 3 31.42 -7.30 -0.91
N GLU A 4 31.85 -6.24 -1.60
CA GLU A 4 31.11 -4.96 -1.68
C GLU A 4 29.82 -5.09 -2.51
N ARG A 5 29.83 -5.90 -3.57
CA ARG A 5 28.64 -6.15 -4.41
C ARG A 5 27.56 -6.92 -3.66
N ASP A 6 27.96 -7.82 -2.75
CA ASP A 6 27.03 -8.59 -1.93
C ASP A 6 26.37 -7.75 -0.84
N VAL A 7 27.11 -6.83 -0.22
CA VAL A 7 26.54 -5.89 0.77
C VAL A 7 25.50 -4.99 0.12
N GLY A 8 25.80 -4.44 -1.07
CA GLY A 8 24.85 -3.67 -1.86
C GLY A 8 23.59 -4.47 -2.21
N ARG A 9 23.76 -5.70 -2.71
CA ARG A 9 22.64 -6.60 -3.06
C ARG A 9 21.79 -6.98 -1.85
N ARG A 10 22.38 -7.16 -0.67
CA ARG A 10 21.67 -7.50 0.58
C ARG A 10 20.87 -6.30 1.12
N ARG A 11 21.37 -5.06 0.97
CA ARG A 11 20.67 -3.83 1.39
C ARG A 11 19.58 -3.39 0.40
N GLN A 12 19.74 -3.68 -0.88
CA GLN A 12 18.79 -3.31 -1.94
C GLN A 12 17.46 -4.08 -1.91
N ARG A 13 17.43 -5.31 -1.39
CA ARG A 13 16.20 -6.12 -1.34
C ARG A 13 15.04 -5.45 -0.57
N PRO A 14 15.20 -5.03 0.70
CA PRO A 14 14.11 -4.36 1.42
C PRO A 14 13.78 -2.99 0.81
N LEU A 15 14.78 -2.28 0.27
CA LEU A 15 14.55 -0.97 -0.36
C LEU A 15 13.70 -1.08 -1.63
N ARG A 16 13.86 -2.15 -2.42
CA ARG A 16 13.04 -2.41 -3.61
C ARG A 16 11.58 -2.71 -3.25
N TRP A 17 11.33 -3.48 -2.19
CA TRP A 17 9.97 -3.75 -1.70
C TRP A 17 9.30 -2.49 -1.15
N LEU A 18 10.06 -1.66 -0.42
CA LEU A 18 9.59 -0.35 0.00
C LEU A 18 9.25 0.54 -1.19
N LEU A 19 10.16 0.67 -2.16
CA LEU A 19 9.92 1.48 -3.35
C LEU A 19 8.68 1.00 -4.12
N PHE A 20 8.54 -0.32 -4.32
CA PHE A 20 7.37 -0.91 -4.96
C PHE A 20 6.08 -0.60 -4.18
N SER A 21 6.12 -0.72 -2.85
CA SER A 21 4.99 -0.36 -1.99
C SER A 21 4.64 1.12 -2.07
N THR A 22 5.64 2.01 -2.08
CA THR A 22 5.42 3.45 -2.17
C THR A 22 4.83 3.82 -3.53
N LEU A 23 5.36 3.27 -4.62
CA LEU A 23 4.83 3.48 -5.96
C LEU A 23 3.39 2.93 -6.10
N SER A 24 3.11 1.75 -5.54
CA SER A 24 1.76 1.16 -5.54
C SER A 24 0.78 2.00 -4.73
N CYS A 25 1.22 2.55 -3.58
CA CYS A 25 0.42 3.46 -2.77
C CYS A 25 0.11 4.76 -3.53
N ALA A 26 1.12 5.37 -4.15
CA ALA A 26 0.93 6.57 -4.97
C ALA A 26 -0.03 6.31 -6.15
N ALA A 27 0.13 5.18 -6.84
CA ALA A 27 -0.78 4.77 -7.91
C ALA A 27 -2.21 4.54 -7.41
N THR A 28 -2.38 3.95 -6.22
CA THR A 28 -3.68 3.79 -5.56
C THR A 28 -4.34 5.13 -5.36
N LEU A 29 -3.62 6.09 -4.75
CA LEU A 29 -4.14 7.43 -4.46
C LEU A 29 -4.56 8.16 -5.73
N LEU A 30 -3.72 8.12 -6.78
CA LEU A 30 -4.04 8.75 -8.07
C LEU A 30 -5.27 8.10 -8.73
N THR A 31 -5.37 6.77 -8.68
CA THR A 31 -6.52 6.03 -9.25
C THR A 31 -7.81 6.33 -8.48
N TRP A 32 -7.72 6.38 -7.15
CA TRP A 32 -8.84 6.72 -6.28
C TRP A 32 -9.29 8.18 -6.49
N LEU A 33 -8.35 9.13 -6.54
CA LEU A 33 -8.64 10.54 -6.88
C LEU A 33 -9.30 10.67 -8.25
N ARG A 34 -8.81 9.92 -9.26
CA ARG A 34 -9.39 9.91 -10.61
C ARG A 34 -10.85 9.48 -10.61
N GLY A 35 -11.19 8.48 -9.81
CA GLY A 35 -12.56 8.00 -9.66
C GLY A 35 -13.42 8.94 -8.81
N ALA A 36 -12.88 9.50 -7.74
CA ALA A 36 -13.62 10.42 -6.86
C ALA A 36 -13.97 11.71 -7.60
N LEU A 37 -13.08 12.17 -8.47
CA LEU A 37 -13.27 13.33 -9.34
C LEU A 37 -13.95 12.99 -10.67
N ALA A 38 -14.40 11.74 -10.89
CA ALA A 38 -15.08 11.37 -12.13
C ALA A 38 -16.38 12.17 -12.33
N GLY A 39 -17.01 12.59 -11.23
CA GLY A 39 -18.20 13.44 -11.21
C GLY A 39 -18.00 14.92 -11.51
N GLY A 40 -16.76 15.42 -11.54
CA GLY A 40 -16.48 16.85 -11.70
C GLY A 40 -16.96 17.72 -10.52
N LEU A 41 -17.02 19.04 -10.73
CA LEU A 41 -17.57 20.00 -9.77
C LEU A 41 -19.10 19.89 -9.65
N ASP A 42 -19.76 19.62 -10.78
CA ASP A 42 -21.19 19.35 -10.86
C ASP A 42 -21.41 18.05 -11.65
N VAL A 43 -21.94 17.06 -10.96
CA VAL A 43 -22.26 15.75 -11.53
C VAL A 43 -23.40 15.86 -12.54
N GLY A 44 -24.37 16.73 -12.30
CA GLY A 44 -25.49 16.95 -13.22
C GLY A 44 -25.02 17.54 -14.54
N GLU A 45 -24.11 18.52 -14.47
CA GLU A 45 -23.48 19.11 -15.65
C GLU A 45 -22.62 18.07 -16.39
N THR A 46 -21.81 17.29 -15.67
CA THR A 46 -20.96 16.25 -16.26
C THR A 46 -21.79 15.13 -16.92
N CYS A 47 -22.90 14.73 -16.30
CA CYS A 47 -23.83 13.75 -16.85
C CYS A 47 -24.48 14.25 -18.13
N ALA A 48 -25.10 15.43 -18.09
CA ALA A 48 -25.89 15.97 -19.19
C ALA A 48 -25.01 16.50 -20.35
N LEU A 49 -23.95 17.25 -20.06
CA LEU A 49 -23.13 17.92 -21.07
C LEU A 49 -21.93 17.09 -21.54
N TYR A 50 -21.20 16.42 -20.64
CA TYR A 50 -19.99 15.67 -21.00
C TYR A 50 -20.26 14.23 -21.44
N LYS A 51 -21.30 13.59 -20.88
CA LYS A 51 -21.65 12.20 -21.18
C LYS A 51 -22.92 12.06 -22.01
N GLY A 52 -23.70 13.13 -22.17
CA GLY A 52 -24.97 13.12 -22.90
C GLY A 52 -26.02 12.19 -22.28
N GLN A 53 -25.89 11.88 -20.99
CA GLN A 53 -26.80 11.00 -20.26
C GLN A 53 -27.81 11.84 -19.48
N PRO A 54 -29.09 11.44 -19.45
CA PRO A 54 -30.08 12.11 -18.62
C PRO A 54 -29.68 11.97 -17.15
N PHE A 55 -29.59 13.10 -16.47
CA PHE A 55 -29.35 13.17 -15.05
C PHE A 55 -30.68 12.99 -14.31
N ASP A 56 -30.76 11.94 -13.50
CA ASP A 56 -31.93 11.63 -12.68
C ASP A 56 -31.68 12.07 -11.23
N SER A 57 -32.17 13.26 -10.90
CA SER A 57 -32.02 13.84 -9.57
C SER A 57 -32.79 13.07 -8.50
N ASP A 58 -33.94 12.49 -8.86
CA ASP A 58 -34.81 11.76 -7.93
C ASP A 58 -34.17 10.42 -7.54
N TYR A 59 -33.62 9.72 -8.54
CA TYR A 59 -32.82 8.52 -8.31
C TYR A 59 -31.61 8.80 -7.41
N ARG A 60 -30.87 9.88 -7.70
CA ARG A 60 -29.68 10.24 -6.93
C ARG A 60 -30.01 10.66 -5.50
N ALA A 61 -31.11 11.38 -5.28
CA ALA A 61 -31.56 11.75 -3.94
C ALA A 61 -31.92 10.50 -3.10
N GLY A 62 -32.50 9.48 -3.73
CA GLY A 62 -32.77 8.19 -3.08
C GLY A 62 -31.53 7.34 -2.79
N HIS A 63 -30.46 7.48 -3.58
CA HIS A 63 -29.25 6.65 -3.52
C HIS A 63 -27.98 7.43 -3.13
N LEU A 64 -28.12 8.55 -2.43
CA LEU A 64 -26.99 9.37 -1.95
C LEU A 64 -25.93 8.55 -1.21
N ARG A 65 -26.40 7.58 -0.42
CA ARG A 65 -25.54 6.74 0.43
C ARG A 65 -24.62 5.83 -0.40
N GLU A 66 -25.05 5.39 -1.58
CA GLU A 66 -24.24 4.60 -2.50
C GLU A 66 -23.17 5.46 -3.17
N SER A 67 -23.51 6.71 -3.51
CA SER A 67 -22.55 7.66 -4.10
C SER A 67 -21.51 8.21 -3.13
N THR A 68 -21.80 8.18 -1.82
CA THR A 68 -20.88 8.69 -0.77
C THR A 68 -19.95 7.58 -0.24
N GLN A 69 -20.12 6.33 -0.71
CA GLN A 69 -19.34 5.22 -0.20
C GLN A 69 -17.88 5.32 -0.65
N TRP A 70 -16.96 5.15 0.30
CA TRP A 70 -15.52 5.28 0.04
C TRP A 70 -14.97 4.15 -0.87
N PHE A 71 -15.62 2.98 -0.85
CA PHE A 71 -15.41 1.85 -1.75
C PHE A 71 -16.62 0.90 -1.72
N PRO A 72 -17.07 0.31 -2.84
CA PRO A 72 -16.65 0.61 -4.22
C PRO A 72 -17.02 2.05 -4.58
N LEU A 73 -16.18 2.69 -5.38
CA LEU A 73 -16.40 4.07 -5.79
C LEU A 73 -17.45 4.08 -6.90
N HIS A 74 -18.48 4.90 -6.71
CA HIS A 74 -19.65 4.93 -7.58
C HIS A 74 -20.18 6.35 -7.75
N ASN A 75 -20.52 6.74 -8.97
CA ASN A 75 -21.11 8.05 -9.22
C ASN A 75 -22.13 7.96 -10.36
N MET A 76 -23.36 7.57 -10.01
CA MET A 76 -24.45 7.37 -10.97
C MET A 76 -25.03 8.68 -11.50
N CYS A 77 -25.23 8.75 -12.82
CA CYS A 77 -26.16 9.73 -13.43
C CYS A 77 -27.61 9.29 -13.31
N ASN A 78 -27.83 7.99 -13.50
CA ASN A 78 -29.13 7.32 -13.55
C ASN A 78 -28.91 5.85 -13.18
N ALA A 79 -29.98 5.07 -13.05
CA ALA A 79 -29.91 3.68 -12.63
C ALA A 79 -29.04 2.77 -13.54
N SER A 80 -28.69 3.21 -14.75
CA SER A 80 -27.97 2.41 -15.75
C SER A 80 -26.57 2.93 -16.07
N TYR A 81 -26.17 4.12 -15.61
CA TYR A 81 -24.94 4.76 -16.04
C TYR A 81 -24.11 5.32 -14.88
N ASP A 82 -22.93 4.74 -14.70
CA ASP A 82 -21.90 5.16 -13.74
C ASP A 82 -20.82 6.01 -14.42
N LEU A 83 -20.48 7.16 -13.83
CA LEU A 83 -19.35 7.98 -14.27
C LEU A 83 -18.02 7.34 -13.95
N VAL A 84 -17.96 6.51 -12.91
CA VAL A 84 -16.75 5.82 -12.51
C VAL A 84 -16.51 4.66 -13.50
N PRO A 85 -15.38 4.67 -14.24
CA PRO A 85 -15.05 3.55 -15.11
C PRO A 85 -14.94 2.24 -14.33
N ALA A 86 -15.49 1.17 -14.88
CA ALA A 86 -15.52 -0.16 -14.25
C ALA A 86 -14.14 -0.72 -13.86
N TRP A 87 -13.04 -0.21 -14.45
CA TRP A 87 -11.68 -0.64 -14.14
C TRP A 87 -11.09 0.04 -12.89
N ILE A 88 -11.64 1.16 -12.40
CA ILE A 88 -11.09 1.90 -11.26
C ILE A 88 -11.15 1.06 -9.98
N ASN A 89 -12.33 0.51 -9.66
CA ASN A 89 -12.54 -0.31 -8.47
C ASN A 89 -11.61 -1.53 -8.38
N PRO A 90 -11.51 -2.40 -9.41
CA PRO A 90 -10.57 -3.51 -9.37
C PRO A 90 -9.11 -3.03 -9.31
N THR A 91 -8.76 -1.94 -9.98
CA THR A 91 -7.38 -1.40 -9.94
C THR A 91 -7.00 -0.92 -8.55
N VAL A 92 -7.88 -0.18 -7.86
CA VAL A 92 -7.67 0.24 -6.47
C VAL A 92 -7.55 -0.98 -5.55
N ALA A 93 -8.38 -2.01 -5.73
CA ALA A 93 -8.27 -3.25 -4.96
C ALA A 93 -6.91 -3.95 -5.20
N PHE A 94 -6.45 -4.08 -6.43
CA PHE A 94 -5.16 -4.71 -6.73
C PHE A 94 -3.97 -3.90 -6.18
N LEU A 95 -3.99 -2.58 -6.33
CA LEU A 95 -2.89 -1.72 -5.88
C LEU A 95 -2.81 -1.62 -4.34
N THR A 96 -3.94 -1.61 -3.65
CA THR A 96 -3.98 -1.67 -2.18
C THR A 96 -3.41 -2.99 -1.67
N LEU A 97 -3.79 -4.13 -2.28
CA LEU A 97 -3.23 -5.44 -1.97
C LEU A 97 -1.71 -5.50 -2.25
N ALA A 98 -1.26 -4.96 -3.38
CA ALA A 98 0.16 -4.89 -3.73
C ALA A 98 0.97 -4.05 -2.72
N THR A 99 0.40 -2.93 -2.27
CA THR A 99 0.98 -2.08 -1.22
C THR A 99 1.10 -2.84 0.10
N ALA A 100 0.02 -3.49 0.56
CA ALA A 100 0.03 -4.29 1.78
C ALA A 100 1.06 -5.41 1.72
N ALA A 101 1.13 -6.15 0.60
CA ALA A 101 2.13 -7.19 0.39
C ALA A 101 3.57 -6.65 0.44
N GLY A 102 3.83 -5.50 -0.20
CA GLY A 102 5.15 -4.84 -0.16
C GLY A 102 5.57 -4.43 1.25
N LEU A 103 4.65 -3.90 2.05
CA LEU A 103 4.92 -3.54 3.46
C LEU A 103 5.19 -4.78 4.31
N LEU A 104 4.37 -5.84 4.18
CA LEU A 104 4.56 -7.10 4.90
C LEU A 104 5.91 -7.74 4.58
N MET A 105 6.28 -7.78 3.30
CA MET A 105 7.57 -8.30 2.86
C MET A 105 8.74 -7.48 3.40
N THR A 106 8.59 -6.15 3.44
CA THR A 106 9.61 -5.28 4.05
C THR A 106 9.76 -5.59 5.55
N ALA A 107 8.65 -5.62 6.29
CA ALA A 107 8.64 -5.88 7.73
C ALA A 107 9.21 -7.27 8.07
N TRP A 108 8.88 -8.29 7.28
CA TRP A 108 9.43 -9.63 7.44
C TRP A 108 10.95 -9.65 7.25
N VAL A 109 11.45 -9.04 6.17
CA VAL A 109 12.89 -9.02 5.87
C VAL A 109 13.68 -8.22 6.91
N THR A 110 13.16 -7.10 7.41
CA THR A 110 13.81 -6.30 8.45
C THR A 110 13.76 -7.01 9.80
N GLY A 111 12.61 -7.58 10.18
CA GLY A 111 12.42 -8.34 11.42
C GLY A 111 13.31 -9.58 11.49
N ALA A 112 13.41 -10.36 10.41
CA ALA A 112 14.29 -11.53 10.35
C ALA A 112 15.77 -11.15 10.56
N ARG A 113 16.21 -10.01 10.02
CA ARG A 113 17.58 -9.51 10.22
C ARG A 113 17.82 -9.07 11.65
N LEU A 114 16.89 -8.33 12.23
CA LEU A 114 17.00 -7.88 13.62
C LEU A 114 17.08 -9.08 14.57
N ARG A 115 16.22 -10.09 14.36
CA ARG A 115 16.24 -11.33 15.14
C ARG A 115 17.58 -12.06 15.05
N ALA A 116 18.15 -12.17 13.84
CA ALA A 116 19.47 -12.78 13.66
C ALA A 116 20.57 -12.02 14.45
N HIS A 117 20.59 -10.68 14.39
CA HIS A 117 21.54 -9.87 15.15
C HIS A 117 21.36 -9.96 16.67
N LEU A 118 20.12 -10.06 17.15
CA LEU A 118 19.83 -10.22 18.58
C LEU A 118 20.26 -11.59 19.12
N LEU A 119 20.08 -12.65 18.34
CA LEU A 119 20.54 -13.99 18.71
C LEU A 119 22.08 -14.06 18.74
N ASP A 120 22.75 -13.44 17.76
CA ASP A 120 24.21 -13.36 17.70
C ASP A 120 24.79 -12.62 18.93
N ARG A 121 24.23 -11.45 19.29
CA ARG A 121 24.62 -10.73 20.51
C ARG A 121 24.45 -11.56 21.77
N ARG A 122 23.34 -12.29 21.91
CA ARG A 122 23.10 -13.15 23.08
C ARG A 122 24.15 -14.25 23.22
N GLY A 123 24.55 -14.90 22.12
CA GLY A 123 25.60 -15.91 22.13
C GLY A 123 26.94 -15.38 22.62
N THR A 124 27.33 -14.17 22.18
CA THR A 124 28.58 -13.54 22.61
C THR A 124 28.61 -13.14 24.09
N SER A 125 27.47 -12.80 24.70
CA SER A 125 27.41 -12.46 26.13
C SER A 125 27.54 -13.67 27.05
N THR A 126 27.07 -14.86 26.63
CA THR A 126 27.22 -16.10 27.40
C THR A 126 28.65 -16.63 27.44
N ASP A 127 29.46 -16.39 26.40
CA ASP A 127 30.85 -16.88 26.33
C ASP A 127 31.83 -16.02 27.18
N GLY A 128 31.51 -14.74 27.41
CA GLY A 128 32.34 -13.82 28.19
C GLY A 128 32.25 -13.94 29.72
N THR A 129 31.27 -14.68 30.25
CA THR A 129 31.05 -14.79 31.71
C THR A 129 31.88 -15.93 32.36
N GLY A 130 32.59 -16.74 31.56
CA GLY A 130 33.38 -17.89 32.04
C GLY A 130 34.89 -17.68 32.21
N ALA A 131 35.47 -16.56 31.78
CA ALA A 131 36.92 -16.39 31.66
C ALA A 131 37.59 -15.64 32.85
N GLY A 132 37.08 -15.79 34.07
CA GLY A 132 37.48 -14.94 35.20
C GLY A 132 37.52 -15.58 36.59
N THR A 133 37.90 -16.86 36.73
CA THR A 133 38.19 -17.43 38.06
C THR A 133 39.21 -18.56 37.95
N GLY A 134 40.49 -18.19 37.87
CA GLY A 134 41.57 -19.19 37.75
C GLY A 134 42.97 -18.60 37.80
N ALA A 135 43.28 -17.75 38.78
CA ALA A 135 44.67 -17.38 39.07
C ALA A 135 44.83 -16.82 40.49
N ALA A 136 44.88 -17.70 41.49
CA ALA A 136 45.56 -17.43 42.76
C ALA A 136 45.92 -18.76 43.41
N ARG A 137 47.13 -19.25 43.11
CA ARG A 137 47.77 -20.36 43.80
C ARG A 137 49.22 -19.95 44.04
N VAL A 138 49.49 -19.36 45.21
CA VAL A 138 50.76 -19.40 45.96
C VAL A 138 50.41 -19.24 47.42
#